data_AF-A0A965L389-F1
#
_entry.id   AF-A0A965L389-F1
#
_cell.length_a   1.000
_cell.length_b   1.000
_cell.length_c   1.000
_cell.angle_alpha   90.00
_cell.angle_beta   90.00
_cell.angle_gamma   90.00
#
_symmetry.space_group_name_H-M   'P 1'
#
loop_
_entity.id
_entity.type
_entity.pdbx_description
1 polymer ?
#
loop_
_entity_poly.entity_id
_entity_poly.type
_entity_poly.pdbx_seq_one_letter_code
_entity_poly.pdbx_strand_id
1 'polypeptide(L)'
;LNLFYLFKSYWQKELLIITIFIAMIYSLSNEWTEVGPQRILTQKLQIRNEKLMVLGPQIEEYQNNQMTGPFVNWELSKSLFTNLNQYKTIIMMHDYFDKDMPTYIYDPESNFKKLGYYLPELTNQYLLIDAHTYKKINN
;
A
#
# COMPACT_ATOMS: atom_id res chain seq x y z
N LEU A 1 32.01 -21.68 47.03
CA LEU A 1 30.56 -21.73 47.32
C LEU A 1 29.81 -21.71 45.99
N ASN A 2 28.95 -22.69 45.74
CA ASN A 2 28.27 -22.92 44.46
C ASN A 2 27.40 -21.74 44.00
N LEU A 3 27.90 -20.93 43.05
CA LEU A 3 27.06 -20.01 42.28
C LEU A 3 26.01 -20.78 41.45
N PHE A 4 26.30 -22.04 41.10
CA PHE A 4 25.42 -22.96 40.37
C PHE A 4 24.23 -23.51 41.16
N TYR A 5 24.20 -23.37 42.50
CA TYR A 5 23.11 -23.95 43.30
C TYR A 5 21.86 -23.05 43.33
N LEU A 6 22.02 -21.74 43.13
CA LEU A 6 20.91 -20.79 42.97
C LEU A 6 20.22 -20.92 41.60
N PHE A 7 20.85 -21.62 40.67
CA PHE A 7 20.38 -21.86 39.31
C PHE A 7 19.21 -22.85 39.28
N LYS A 8 19.19 -23.92 40.08
CA LYS A 8 18.28 -25.06 39.82
C LYS A 8 16.78 -24.79 40.04
N SER A 9 16.40 -23.81 40.87
CA SER A 9 15.00 -23.65 41.33
C SER A 9 14.14 -22.64 40.57
N TYR A 10 14.74 -21.70 39.82
CA TYR A 10 14.01 -20.62 39.12
C TYR A 10 14.05 -20.71 37.59
N TRP A 11 14.78 -21.68 37.04
CA TRP A 11 15.02 -21.80 35.60
C TRP A 11 13.77 -22.01 34.75
N GLN A 12 12.79 -22.71 35.28
CA GLN A 12 11.53 -22.94 34.56
C GLN A 12 10.73 -21.64 34.37
N LYS A 13 10.79 -20.72 35.35
CA LYS A 13 10.08 -19.43 35.29
C LYS A 13 10.80 -18.43 34.38
N GLU A 14 12.13 -18.39 34.44
CA GLU A 14 12.95 -17.53 33.59
C GLU A 14 12.85 -17.93 32.10
N LEU A 15 12.85 -19.23 31.81
CA LEU A 15 12.70 -19.73 30.43
C LEU A 15 11.35 -19.33 29.83
N LEU A 16 10.28 -19.35 30.62
CA LEU A 16 8.96 -18.92 30.18
C LEU A 16 8.96 -17.43 29.78
N ILE A 17 9.56 -16.56 30.60
CA ILE A 17 9.68 -15.13 30.30
C ILE A 17 10.50 -14.90 29.03
N ILE A 18 11.62 -15.61 28.88
CA ILE A 18 12.48 -15.51 27.68
C ILE A 18 11.70 -15.97 26.43
N THR A 19 10.91 -17.04 26.51
CA THR A 19 10.11 -17.50 25.38
C THR A 19 9.04 -16.49 24.97
N ILE A 20 8.40 -15.81 25.94
CA ILE A 20 7.42 -14.74 25.66
C ILE A 20 8.12 -13.54 25.02
N PHE A 21 9.28 -13.13 25.52
CA PHE A 21 10.05 -12.02 24.94
C PHE A 21 10.51 -12.33 23.52
N ILE A 22 10.96 -13.55 23.27
CA ILE A 22 11.33 -14.02 21.93
C ILE A 22 10.10 -13.96 21.02
N ALA A 23 8.95 -14.53 21.43
CA ALA A 23 7.72 -14.49 20.65
C ALA A 23 7.23 -13.06 20.37
N MET A 24 7.35 -12.15 21.33
CA MET A 24 7.03 -10.73 21.17
C MET A 24 7.96 -10.04 20.16
N ILE A 25 9.26 -10.29 20.20
CA ILE A 25 10.23 -9.74 19.24
C ILE A 25 9.97 -10.30 17.83
N TYR A 26 9.71 -11.60 17.70
CA TYR A 26 9.35 -12.23 16.43
C TYR A 26 8.04 -11.67 15.86
N SER A 27 7.02 -11.44 16.70
CA SER A 27 5.77 -10.82 16.30
C SER A 27 5.98 -9.40 15.80
N LEU A 28 6.81 -8.62 16.48
CA LEU A 28 7.14 -7.26 16.05
C LEU A 28 7.88 -7.29 14.71
N SER A 29 8.88 -8.15 14.52
CA SER A 29 9.66 -8.20 13.27
C SER A 29 8.83 -8.54 12.03
N ASN A 30 7.84 -9.42 12.16
CA ASN A 30 6.99 -9.83 11.04
C ASN A 30 6.19 -8.65 10.46
N GLU A 31 5.79 -7.71 11.32
CA GLU A 31 5.05 -6.49 10.93
C GLU A 31 5.92 -5.54 10.07
N TRP A 32 7.24 -5.52 10.25
CA TRP A 32 8.15 -4.67 9.47
C TRP A 32 8.57 -5.30 8.13
N THR A 33 8.63 -6.63 8.05
CA THR A 33 9.09 -7.33 6.85
C THR A 33 8.08 -7.32 5.71
N GLU A 34 6.78 -7.23 5.99
CA GLU A 34 5.76 -7.18 4.94
C GLU A 34 5.61 -5.77 4.33
N VAL A 35 5.89 -4.70 5.08
CA VAL A 35 5.60 -3.31 4.65
C VAL A 35 6.84 -2.55 4.19
N GLY A 36 8.03 -2.91 4.68
CA GLY A 36 9.28 -2.17 4.48
C GLY A 36 9.98 -2.28 3.11
N PRO A 37 10.14 -3.48 2.50
CA PRO A 37 11.06 -3.65 1.38
C PRO A 37 10.55 -3.11 0.03
N GLN A 38 9.24 -2.91 -0.16
CA GLN A 38 8.70 -2.37 -1.41
C GLN A 38 8.91 -0.85 -1.61
N ARG A 39 9.28 -0.12 -0.54
CA ARG A 39 9.45 1.34 -0.61
C ARG A 39 10.75 1.79 -1.28
N ILE A 40 11.80 0.97 -1.25
CA ILE A 40 13.17 1.47 -1.51
C ILE A 40 13.62 1.31 -2.98
N LEU A 41 12.89 0.58 -3.81
CA LEU A 41 13.36 0.19 -5.16
C LEU A 41 12.64 0.87 -6.33
N THR A 42 11.74 1.83 -6.07
CA THR A 42 10.90 2.38 -7.12
C THR A 42 11.50 3.65 -7.72
N GLN A 43 11.53 3.69 -9.05
CA GLN A 43 11.96 4.85 -9.84
C GLN A 43 11.07 6.05 -9.52
N LYS A 44 11.67 7.11 -8.96
CA LYS A 44 10.98 8.35 -8.64
C LYS A 44 10.32 8.94 -9.88
N LEU A 45 9.02 9.23 -9.80
CA LEU A 45 8.28 9.82 -10.91
C LEU A 45 8.82 11.23 -11.19
N GLN A 46 9.03 11.54 -12.47
CA GLN A 46 9.41 12.88 -12.93
C GLN A 46 8.17 13.80 -13.08
N ILE A 47 7.11 13.53 -12.33
CA ILE A 47 5.85 14.29 -12.31
C ILE A 47 5.87 15.21 -11.09
N ARG A 48 5.50 16.48 -11.27
CA ARG A 48 5.51 17.50 -10.21
C ARG A 48 4.30 18.41 -10.33
N ASN A 49 3.77 18.82 -9.18
CA ASN A 49 2.66 19.75 -9.02
C ASN A 49 1.35 19.31 -9.69
N GLU A 50 1.21 18.02 -9.96
CA GLU A 50 0.04 17.44 -10.62
C GLU A 50 -0.83 16.67 -9.63
N LYS A 51 -2.11 16.47 -9.99
CA LYS A 51 -2.98 15.54 -9.27
C LYS A 51 -2.57 14.11 -9.58
N LEU A 52 -1.94 13.45 -8.62
CA LEU A 52 -1.43 12.11 -8.72
C LEU A 52 -2.30 11.17 -7.88
N MET A 53 -2.62 10.01 -8.41
CA MET A 53 -3.19 8.88 -7.68
C MET A 53 -2.15 7.76 -7.66
N VAL A 54 -1.76 7.28 -6.48
CA VAL A 54 -0.81 6.17 -6.32
C VAL A 54 -1.57 4.93 -5.83
N LEU A 55 -1.52 3.86 -6.60
CA LEU A 55 -2.13 2.57 -6.30
C LEU A 55 -1.07 1.55 -5.87
N GLY A 56 -0.31 1.92 -4.83
CA GLY A 56 0.82 1.15 -4.33
C GLY A 56 1.41 1.74 -3.04
N PRO A 57 2.39 1.05 -2.43
CA PRO A 57 3.00 1.48 -1.16
C PRO A 57 3.88 2.75 -1.25
N GLN A 58 4.11 3.28 -2.46
CA GLN A 58 5.02 4.39 -2.75
C GLN A 58 4.43 5.77 -2.41
N ILE A 59 4.16 5.99 -1.12
CA ILE A 59 3.64 7.27 -0.62
C ILE A 59 4.56 8.47 -0.91
N GLU A 60 5.86 8.22 -1.05
CA GLU A 60 6.87 9.23 -1.36
C GLU A 60 6.66 9.96 -2.69
N GLU A 61 5.91 9.39 -3.64
CA GLU A 61 5.57 10.03 -4.91
C GLU A 61 4.69 11.29 -4.72
N TYR A 62 4.00 11.40 -3.58
CA TYR A 62 3.22 12.58 -3.23
C TYR A 62 4.06 13.76 -2.73
N GLN A 63 5.35 13.59 -2.43
CA GLN A 63 6.18 14.69 -1.87
C GLN A 63 6.18 15.96 -2.73
N ASN A 64 6.05 15.80 -4.05
CA ASN A 64 6.05 16.91 -5.00
C ASN A 64 4.74 17.02 -5.79
N ASN A 65 3.70 16.25 -5.41
CA ASN A 65 2.45 16.13 -6.17
C ASN A 65 1.24 16.31 -5.26
N GLN A 66 0.11 16.65 -5.85
CA GLN A 66 -1.16 16.75 -5.12
C GLN A 66 -1.79 15.36 -5.03
N MET A 67 -2.08 14.92 -3.80
CA MET A 67 -2.84 13.70 -3.55
C MET A 67 -4.26 13.82 -4.12
N THR A 68 -4.76 12.72 -4.68
CA THR A 68 -6.17 12.60 -5.06
C THR A 68 -6.79 11.27 -4.63
N GLY A 69 -8.08 11.31 -4.26
CA GLY A 69 -8.83 10.16 -3.76
C GLY A 69 -8.34 9.62 -2.41
N PRO A 70 -8.97 8.58 -1.86
CA PRO A 70 -8.61 8.01 -0.55
C PRO A 70 -7.33 7.16 -0.55
N PHE A 71 -6.52 7.18 -1.61
CA PHE A 71 -5.49 6.17 -1.89
C PHE A 71 -4.11 6.43 -1.24
N VAL A 72 -3.95 7.48 -0.43
CA VAL A 72 -2.69 7.72 0.30
C VAL A 72 -2.36 6.60 1.27
N ASN A 73 -3.37 6.07 1.96
CA ASN A 73 -3.19 4.84 2.71
C ASN A 73 -3.53 3.65 1.80
N TRP A 74 -2.49 3.17 1.09
CA TRP A 74 -2.64 2.05 0.18
C TRP A 74 -3.15 0.78 0.89
N GLU A 75 -2.65 0.51 2.09
CA GLU A 75 -3.03 -0.68 2.87
C GLU A 75 -4.52 -0.72 3.20
N LEU A 76 -5.14 0.42 3.48
CA LEU A 76 -6.59 0.51 3.68
C LEU A 76 -7.36 0.46 2.36
N SER A 77 -6.80 1.06 1.30
CA SER A 77 -7.49 1.27 0.03
C SER A 77 -7.43 0.08 -0.91
N LYS A 78 -6.43 -0.80 -0.80
CA LYS A 78 -6.25 -1.97 -1.67
C LYS A 78 -7.46 -2.91 -1.66
N SER A 79 -8.22 -2.92 -0.56
CA SER A 79 -9.47 -3.68 -0.42
C SER A 79 -10.55 -3.28 -1.45
N LEU A 80 -10.53 -2.03 -1.93
CA LEU A 80 -11.42 -1.56 -3.00
C LEU A 80 -11.08 -2.21 -4.34
N PHE A 81 -9.81 -2.56 -4.57
CA PHE A 81 -9.37 -3.21 -5.81
C PHE A 81 -9.46 -4.74 -5.76
N THR A 82 -9.53 -5.34 -4.57
CA THR A 82 -9.80 -6.78 -4.42
C THR A 82 -11.29 -7.12 -4.55
N ASN A 83 -12.17 -6.18 -4.19
CA ASN A 83 -13.63 -6.37 -4.16
C ASN A 83 -14.35 -5.70 -5.34
N LEU A 84 -13.70 -5.61 -6.51
CA LEU A 84 -14.28 -4.97 -7.70
C LEU A 84 -15.51 -5.72 -8.26
N ASN A 85 -15.73 -6.96 -7.86
CA ASN A 85 -16.95 -7.71 -8.19
C ASN A 85 -18.20 -7.23 -7.42
N GLN A 86 -18.04 -6.34 -6.43
CA GLN A 86 -19.15 -5.79 -5.66
C GLN A 86 -19.63 -4.47 -6.29
N TYR A 87 -20.92 -4.40 -6.61
CA TYR A 87 -21.53 -3.20 -7.19
C TYR A 87 -21.28 -1.93 -6.36
N LYS A 88 -21.37 -2.04 -5.02
CA LYS A 88 -21.09 -0.93 -4.11
C LYS A 88 -19.68 -0.35 -4.29
N THR A 89 -18.69 -1.22 -4.47
CA THR A 89 -17.30 -0.82 -4.70
C THR A 89 -17.16 -0.06 -6.01
N ILE A 90 -17.81 -0.52 -7.07
CA ILE A 90 -17.79 0.13 -8.38
C ILE A 90 -18.39 1.53 -8.32
N ILE A 91 -19.53 1.70 -7.66
CA ILE A 91 -20.15 3.02 -7.47
C ILE A 91 -19.24 3.96 -6.66
N MET A 92 -18.64 3.46 -5.56
CA MET A 92 -17.69 4.26 -4.79
C MET A 92 -16.49 4.71 -5.62
N MET A 93 -15.93 3.82 -6.44
CA MET A 93 -14.81 4.17 -7.33
C MET A 93 -15.24 5.23 -8.34
N HIS A 94 -16.38 5.06 -9.00
CA HIS A 94 -16.93 6.06 -9.91
C HIS A 94 -17.06 7.44 -9.22
N ASP A 95 -17.71 7.49 -8.05
CA ASP A 95 -17.91 8.73 -7.29
C ASP A 95 -16.57 9.41 -6.89
N TYR A 96 -15.53 8.63 -6.57
CA TYR A 96 -14.22 9.18 -6.26
C TYR A 96 -13.58 9.87 -7.46
N PHE A 97 -13.63 9.24 -8.63
CA PHE A 97 -13.06 9.82 -9.85
C PHE A 97 -13.88 11.01 -10.35
N ASP A 98 -15.21 10.98 -10.20
CA ASP A 98 -16.07 12.13 -10.50
C ASP A 98 -15.78 13.33 -9.61
N LYS A 99 -15.56 13.10 -8.32
CA LYS A 99 -15.32 14.16 -7.34
C LYS A 99 -13.94 14.79 -7.50
N ASP A 100 -12.91 13.97 -7.69
CA ASP A 100 -11.54 14.44 -7.79
C ASP A 100 -10.75 13.57 -8.77
N MET A 101 -10.84 13.93 -10.05
CA MET A 101 -10.21 13.15 -11.11
C MET A 101 -8.68 13.37 -11.15
N PRO A 102 -7.85 12.33 -11.05
CA PRO A 102 -6.39 12.45 -11.18
C PRO A 102 -5.99 12.89 -12.60
N THR A 103 -4.94 13.70 -12.69
CA THR A 103 -4.23 13.93 -13.95
C THR A 103 -3.34 12.73 -14.28
N TYR A 104 -2.70 12.15 -13.26
CA TYR A 104 -1.80 11.01 -13.39
C TYR A 104 -2.19 9.90 -12.42
N ILE A 105 -2.04 8.65 -12.85
CA ILE A 105 -2.25 7.46 -12.03
C ILE A 105 -0.98 6.62 -12.11
N TYR A 106 -0.37 6.35 -10.97
CA TYR A 106 0.74 5.44 -10.82
C TYR A 106 0.22 4.10 -10.27
N ASP A 107 0.37 3.04 -11.05
CA ASP A 107 -0.22 1.72 -10.81
C ASP A 107 0.82 0.59 -10.94
N PRO A 108 1.70 0.43 -9.93
CA PRO A 108 2.73 -0.62 -9.93
C PRO A 108 2.13 -2.04 -9.83
N GLU A 109 0.91 -2.18 -9.30
CA GLU A 109 0.26 -3.46 -9.03
C GLU A 109 -0.83 -3.83 -10.07
N SER A 110 -0.94 -3.07 -11.16
CA SER A 110 -1.94 -3.27 -12.22
C SER A 110 -3.41 -3.24 -11.75
N ASN A 111 -3.69 -2.52 -10.67
CA ASN A 111 -5.02 -2.36 -10.09
C ASN A 111 -5.92 -1.45 -10.93
N PHE A 112 -5.36 -0.41 -11.55
CA PHE A 112 -6.08 0.44 -12.50
C PHE A 112 -6.48 -0.34 -13.76
N LYS A 113 -5.59 -1.22 -14.24
CA LYS A 113 -5.90 -2.12 -15.35
C LYS A 113 -7.08 -3.05 -15.02
N LYS A 114 -7.14 -3.59 -13.80
CA LYS A 114 -8.27 -4.42 -13.34
C LYS A 114 -9.57 -3.63 -13.29
N LEU A 115 -9.51 -2.36 -12.88
CA LEU A 115 -10.67 -1.47 -12.83
C LEU A 115 -11.32 -1.30 -14.21
N GLY A 116 -10.53 -1.30 -15.28
CA GLY A 116 -11.03 -1.14 -16.65
C GLY A 116 -11.98 -2.23 -17.13
N TYR A 117 -11.97 -3.42 -16.53
CA TYR A 117 -12.96 -4.47 -16.82
C TYR A 117 -14.36 -4.12 -16.29
N TYR A 118 -14.45 -3.23 -15.29
CA TYR A 118 -15.69 -2.85 -14.63
C TYR A 118 -16.13 -1.42 -14.98
N LEU A 119 -15.18 -0.51 -15.13
CA LEU A 119 -15.41 0.91 -15.48
C LEU A 119 -14.59 1.31 -16.72
N PRO A 120 -14.89 0.73 -17.90
CA PRO A 120 -14.15 1.02 -19.12
C PRO A 120 -14.23 2.49 -19.53
N GLU A 121 -15.38 3.14 -19.29
CA GLU A 121 -15.61 4.57 -19.58
C GLU A 121 -14.61 5.50 -18.89
N LEU A 122 -14.17 5.12 -17.70
CA LEU A 122 -13.21 5.86 -16.90
C LEU A 122 -11.79 5.56 -17.36
N THR A 123 -11.43 4.29 -17.52
CA THR A 123 -10.08 3.92 -17.94
C THR A 123 -9.74 4.37 -19.36
N ASN A 124 -10.73 4.49 -20.24
CA ASN A 124 -10.55 5.01 -21.60
C ASN A 124 -10.16 6.50 -21.64
N GLN A 125 -10.33 7.23 -20.53
CA GLN A 125 -9.88 8.62 -20.41
C GLN A 125 -8.39 8.73 -20.06
N TYR A 126 -7.67 7.61 -19.97
CA TYR A 126 -6.27 7.57 -19.60
C TYR A 126 -5.43 6.81 -20.63
N LEU A 127 -4.23 7.34 -20.91
CA LEU A 127 -3.22 6.70 -21.75
C LEU A 127 -2.03 6.25 -20.92
N LEU A 128 -1.54 5.05 -21.18
CA LEU A 128 -0.30 4.55 -20.60
C LEU A 128 0.88 5.30 -21.24
N ILE A 129 1.66 6.01 -20.43
CA ILE A 129 2.82 6.81 -20.89
C ILE A 129 4.16 6.21 -20.48
N ASP A 130 4.16 5.34 -19.46
CA ASP A 130 5.33 4.64 -18.93
C ASP A 130 4.86 3.30 -18.35
N ALA A 131 5.78 2.40 -17.98
CA ALA A 131 5.50 1.02 -17.57
C ALA A 131 4.35 0.87 -16.56
N HIS A 132 4.22 1.81 -15.63
CA HIS A 132 3.20 1.79 -14.56
C HIS A 132 2.46 3.12 -14.43
N THR A 133 2.55 4.02 -15.41
CA THR A 133 2.03 5.38 -15.27
C THR A 133 1.04 5.71 -16.38
N TYR A 134 -0.15 6.13 -15.97
CA TYR A 134 -1.22 6.57 -16.84
C TYR A 134 -1.41 8.08 -16.74
N LYS A 135 -1.69 8.72 -17.86
CA LYS A 135 -1.98 10.15 -17.98
C LYS A 135 -3.37 10.35 -18.53
N LYS A 136 -4.15 11.23 -17.92
CA LYS A 136 -5.47 11.63 -18.40
C LYS A 136 -5.37 12.28 -19.78
N ILE A 137 -6.27 11.91 -20.68
CA ILE A 137 -6.47 12.56 -21.98
C ILE A 137 -7.22 13.87 -21.71
N ASN A 138 -6.58 14.99 -21.98
CA ASN A 138 -7.26 16.28 -21.99
C ASN A 138 -7.96 16.41 -23.35
N ASN A 139 -9.28 16.35 -23.32
CA ASN A 139 -10.12 16.71 -24.47
C ASN A 139 -10.38 18.21 -24.46
#